data_AF-A0A5D3WJK3-F1
#
_entry.id   AF-A0A5D3WJK3-F1
#
_cell.length_a   1.000
_cell.length_b   1.000
_cell.length_c   1.000
_cell.angle_alpha   90.00
_cell.angle_beta   90.00
_cell.angle_gamma   90.00
#
_symmetry.space_group_name_H-M   'P 1'
#
loop_
_entity.id
_entity.type
_entity.pdbx_description
1 polymer ?
#
loop_
_entity_poly.entity_id
_entity_poly.type
_entity_poly.pdbx_seq_one_letter_code
_entity_poly.pdbx_strand_id
1 'polypeptide(L)'
;MEPTSYEDLRRALQTFGLDANERISLATIRDRYRSLVKKLHPDRHGGDPEEIRRVNEAYRTLRAYCDSYRFCFSEEEFYRQNPEAHLLRQFATDPAWGGLQAKDED
;
A
#
# COMPACT_ATOMS: atom_id res chain seq x y z
N MET A 1 -12.52 -10.65 10.46
CA MET A 1 -12.57 -11.96 9.78
C MET A 1 -11.39 -11.95 8.83
N GLU A 2 -10.47 -12.88 8.96
CA GLU A 2 -9.44 -13.05 7.93
C GLU A 2 -10.15 -13.31 6.59
N PRO A 3 -9.65 -12.79 5.44
CA PRO A 3 -10.19 -13.18 4.15
C PRO A 3 -10.04 -14.70 4.02
N THR A 4 -11.16 -15.40 4.16
CA THR A 4 -11.22 -16.86 4.06
C THR A 4 -11.02 -17.33 2.62
N SER A 5 -11.16 -16.43 1.64
CA SER A 5 -10.98 -16.70 0.21
C SER A 5 -10.38 -15.52 -0.55
N TYR A 6 -9.64 -15.82 -1.63
CA TYR A 6 -9.16 -14.83 -2.61
C TYR A 6 -10.32 -14.02 -3.23
N GLU A 7 -11.51 -14.62 -3.34
CA GLU A 7 -12.68 -13.93 -3.88
C GLU A 7 -13.12 -12.77 -2.99
N ASP A 8 -13.04 -12.93 -1.66
CA ASP A 8 -13.36 -11.86 -0.70
C ASP A 8 -12.38 -10.70 -0.83
N LEU A 9 -11.09 -11.01 -1.02
CA LEU A 9 -10.06 -10.01 -1.27
C LEU A 9 -10.35 -9.24 -2.57
N ARG A 10 -10.72 -9.94 -3.65
CA ARG A 10 -11.03 -9.31 -4.94
C ARG A 10 -12.26 -8.39 -4.85
N ARG A 11 -13.31 -8.82 -4.14
CA ARG A 11 -14.51 -7.98 -3.90
C ARG A 11 -14.18 -6.73 -3.08
N ALA A 12 -13.28 -6.85 -2.09
CA ALA A 12 -12.82 -5.72 -1.31
C ALA A 12 -12.02 -4.72 -2.16
N LEU A 13 -11.13 -5.21 -3.04
CA LEU A 13 -10.38 -4.38 -3.99
C LEU A 13 -11.31 -3.62 -4.96
N GLN A 14 -12.33 -4.30 -5.51
CA GLN A 14 -13.33 -3.68 -6.38
C GLN A 14 -14.10 -2.55 -5.67
N THR A 15 -14.48 -2.77 -4.41
CA THR A 15 -15.15 -1.75 -3.57
C THR A 15 -14.29 -0.48 -3.41
N PHE A 16 -12.97 -0.64 -3.40
CA PHE A 16 -12.00 0.46 -3.28
C PHE A 16 -11.51 1.01 -4.63
N GLY A 17 -11.97 0.44 -5.75
CA GLY A 17 -11.51 0.78 -7.10
C GLY A 17 -10.00 0.55 -7.25
N LEU A 18 -9.48 -0.55 -6.70
CA LEU A 18 -8.07 -0.94 -6.76
C LEU A 18 -7.90 -2.13 -7.70
N ASP A 19 -6.83 -2.13 -8.48
CA ASP A 19 -6.46 -3.28 -9.31
C ASP A 19 -5.61 -4.27 -8.50
N ALA A 20 -5.82 -5.57 -8.72
CA ALA A 20 -5.07 -6.61 -8.02
C ALA A 20 -3.58 -6.67 -8.44
N ASN A 21 -3.24 -6.10 -9.60
CA ASN A 21 -1.87 -6.04 -10.13
C ASN A 21 -1.15 -4.75 -9.76
N GLU A 22 -1.85 -3.77 -9.17
CA GLU A 22 -1.26 -2.52 -8.72
C GLU A 22 -0.50 -2.73 -7.40
N ARG A 23 0.70 -2.13 -7.27
CA ARG A 23 1.44 -2.12 -6.01
C ARG A 23 0.94 -0.96 -5.16
N ILE A 24 0.31 -1.29 -4.04
CA ILE A 24 -0.41 -0.30 -3.22
C ILE A 24 0.03 -0.43 -1.78
N SER A 25 0.30 0.70 -1.14
CA SER A 25 0.69 0.72 0.27
C SER A 25 -0.51 0.69 1.21
N LEU A 26 -0.32 0.21 2.44
CA LEU A 26 -1.30 0.32 3.51
C LEU A 26 -1.73 1.77 3.78
N ALA A 27 -0.83 2.73 3.63
CA ALA A 27 -1.14 4.15 3.76
C ALA A 27 -2.15 4.59 2.71
N THR A 28 -1.95 4.20 1.45
CA THR A 28 -2.86 4.48 0.33
C THR A 28 -4.25 3.89 0.58
N ILE A 29 -4.33 2.64 1.05
CA ILE A 29 -5.61 1.98 1.39
C ILE A 29 -6.34 2.79 2.48
N ARG A 30 -5.63 3.20 3.53
CA ARG A 30 -6.18 4.00 4.63
C ARG A 30 -6.70 5.37 4.17
N ASP A 31 -5.98 6.04 3.27
CA ASP A 31 -6.37 7.36 2.79
C ASP A 31 -7.56 7.29 1.82
N ARG A 32 -7.64 6.24 0.99
CA ARG A 32 -8.84 5.93 0.20
C ARG A 32 -10.04 5.65 1.10
N TYR A 33 -9.88 4.82 2.13
CA TYR A 33 -10.94 4.55 3.10
C TYR A 33 -11.50 5.83 3.73
N ARG A 34 -10.63 6.70 4.25
CA ARG A 34 -11.03 7.99 4.83
C ARG A 34 -11.78 8.87 3.84
N SER A 35 -11.35 8.85 2.57
CA SER A 35 -11.99 9.61 1.50
C SER A 35 -13.38 9.05 1.16
N LEU A 36 -13.53 7.72 1.10
CA LEU A 36 -14.81 7.06 0.86
C LEU A 36 -15.81 7.31 2.00
N VAL A 37 -15.39 7.14 3.24
CA VAL A 37 -16.25 7.40 4.42
C VAL A 37 -16.71 8.85 4.47
N LYS A 38 -15.83 9.81 4.17
CA LYS A 38 -16.20 11.24 4.11
C LYS A 38 -17.21 11.54 3.01
N LYS A 39 -17.12 10.87 1.86
CA LYS A 39 -18.05 11.05 0.73
C LYS A 39 -19.42 10.44 1.02
N LEU A 40 -19.44 9.28 1.65
CA LEU A 40 -20.66 8.50 1.90
C LEU A 40 -21.38 8.89 3.20
N HIS A 41 -20.84 9.84 3.98
CA HIS A 41 -21.38 10.17 5.30
C HIS A 41 -22.85 10.63 5.23
N PRO A 42 -23.77 10.00 5.99
CA PRO A 42 -25.21 10.26 5.90
C PRO A 42 -25.56 11.72 6.21
N ASP A 43 -24.86 12.34 7.18
CA ASP A 43 -25.11 13.75 7.55
C ASP A 43 -24.80 14.77 6.46
N ARG A 44 -23.99 14.44 5.45
CA ARG A 44 -23.65 15.40 4.38
C ARG A 44 -24.44 15.21 3.10
N HIS A 45 -24.91 14.00 2.80
CA HIS A 45 -25.48 13.68 1.49
C HIS A 45 -26.68 12.70 1.53
N GLY A 46 -27.21 12.33 2.70
CA GLY A 46 -28.23 11.28 2.78
C GLY A 46 -27.70 9.92 2.31
N GLY A 47 -26.40 9.67 2.53
CA GLY A 47 -25.70 8.48 2.10
C GLY A 47 -26.31 7.19 2.64
N ASP A 48 -26.24 6.13 1.82
CA ASP A 48 -26.79 4.82 2.13
C ASP A 48 -25.98 4.14 3.25
N PRO A 49 -26.60 3.82 4.40
CA PRO A 49 -25.95 3.06 5.48
C PRO A 49 -25.35 1.74 5.00
N GLU A 50 -25.95 1.09 3.99
CA GLU A 50 -25.45 -0.16 3.43
C GLU A 50 -24.18 0.03 2.59
N GLU A 51 -23.98 1.20 1.96
CA GLU A 51 -22.72 1.51 1.26
C GLU A 51 -21.56 1.70 2.24
N ILE A 52 -21.79 2.43 3.33
CA ILE A 52 -20.77 2.58 4.38
C ILE A 52 -20.43 1.23 5.00
N ARG A 53 -21.45 0.38 5.22
CA ARG A 53 -21.24 -0.97 5.75
C ARG A 53 -20.34 -1.80 4.83
N ARG A 54 -20.60 -1.78 3.52
CA ARG A 54 -19.77 -2.46 2.50
C ARG A 54 -18.33 -1.94 2.48
N VAL A 55 -18.12 -0.62 2.53
CA VAL A 55 -16.77 -0.03 2.57
C VAL A 55 -16.03 -0.44 3.85
N ASN A 56 -16.70 -0.44 5.00
CA ASN A 56 -16.11 -0.84 6.27
C ASN A 56 -15.70 -2.32 6.28
N GLU A 57 -16.53 -3.19 5.70
CA GLU A 57 -16.23 -4.62 5.58
C GLU A 57 -15.04 -4.86 4.65
N ALA A 58 -15.05 -4.26 3.46
CA ALA A 58 -13.94 -4.32 2.52
C ALA A 58 -12.62 -3.83 3.16
N TYR A 59 -12.66 -2.73 3.92
CA TYR A 59 -11.50 -2.22 4.64
C TYR A 59 -10.95 -3.23 5.65
N ARG A 60 -11.83 -3.88 6.42
CA ARG A 60 -11.42 -4.91 7.40
C ARG A 60 -10.74 -6.08 6.71
N THR A 61 -11.26 -6.55 5.58
CA THR A 61 -10.68 -7.63 4.79
C THR A 61 -9.29 -7.28 4.27
N LEU A 62 -9.15 -6.11 3.63
CA LEU A 62 -7.86 -5.62 3.14
C LEU A 62 -6.84 -5.45 4.27
N ARG A 63 -7.26 -4.86 5.39
CA ARG A 63 -6.39 -4.65 6.54
C ARG A 63 -5.94 -5.97 7.17
N ALA A 64 -6.85 -6.93 7.36
CA ALA A 64 -6.51 -8.24 7.89
C ALA A 64 -5.51 -8.98 6.98
N TYR A 65 -5.72 -8.93 5.65
CA TYR A 65 -4.77 -9.48 4.69
C TYR A 65 -3.37 -8.86 4.84
N CYS A 66 -3.30 -7.52 4.86
CA CYS A 66 -2.03 -6.82 5.00
C CYS A 66 -1.36 -7.01 6.38
N ASP A 67 -2.14 -7.10 7.46
CA ASP A 67 -1.62 -7.34 8.81
C ASP A 67 -1.03 -8.76 8.95
N SER A 68 -1.51 -9.72 8.15
CA SER A 68 -0.99 -11.10 8.10
C SER A 68 0.24 -11.27 7.20
N TYR A 69 0.67 -10.22 6.52
CA TYR A 69 1.75 -10.30 5.54
C TYR A 69 3.08 -10.59 6.23
N ARG A 70 3.82 -11.57 5.72
CA ARG A 70 5.13 -11.95 6.24
C ARG A 70 6.21 -11.13 5.55
N PHE A 71 7.07 -10.50 6.36
CA PHE A 71 8.16 -9.67 5.87
C PHE A 71 9.48 -10.44 5.88
N CYS A 72 10.30 -10.22 4.86
CA CYS A 72 11.69 -10.62 4.83
C CYS A 72 12.54 -9.34 4.88
N PHE A 73 13.57 -9.32 5.74
CA PHE A 73 14.48 -8.18 5.88
C PHE A 73 15.80 -8.40 5.12
N SER A 74 15.81 -9.28 4.12
CA SER A 74 16.97 -9.45 3.26
C SER A 74 17.21 -8.20 2.42
N GLU A 75 18.48 -7.97 2.09
CA GLU A 75 18.89 -6.87 1.21
C GLU A 75 18.18 -6.94 -0.16
N GLU A 76 17.98 -8.14 -0.69
CA GLU A 76 17.23 -8.36 -1.94
C GLU A 76 15.77 -7.90 -1.84
N GLU A 77 15.07 -8.24 -0.75
CA GLU A 77 13.69 -7.82 -0.54
C GLU A 77 13.60 -6.30 -0.32
N PHE A 78 14.57 -5.71 0.38
CA PHE A 78 14.66 -4.27 0.56
C PHE A 78 14.75 -3.54 -0.78
N TYR A 79 15.64 -3.94 -1.69
CA TYR A 79 15.76 -3.30 -3.01
C TYR A 79 14.58 -3.58 -3.94
N ARG A 80 13.93 -4.75 -3.81
CA ARG A 80 12.70 -5.06 -4.54
C ARG A 80 11.54 -4.16 -4.13
N GLN A 81 11.44 -3.80 -2.86
CA GLN A 81 10.44 -2.87 -2.34
C GLN A 81 10.80 -1.40 -2.58
N ASN A 82 12.09 -1.08 -2.74
CA ASN A 82 12.61 0.29 -2.89
C ASN A 82 13.49 0.41 -4.16
N PRO A 83 12.89 0.47 -5.36
CA PRO A 83 13.65 0.56 -6.62
C PRO A 83 14.58 1.78 -6.68
N GLU A 84 14.18 2.91 -6.09
CA GLU A 84 15.01 4.13 -6.04
C GLU A 84 16.29 3.92 -5.22
N ALA A 85 16.21 3.19 -4.10
CA ALA A 85 17.38 2.84 -3.31
C ALA A 85 18.35 1.93 -4.09
N HIS A 86 17.81 1.09 -4.98
CA HIS A 86 18.63 0.25 -5.86
C HIS A 86 19.38 1.09 -6.90
N LEU A 87 18.71 2.07 -7.51
CA LEU A 87 19.34 3.01 -8.44
C LEU A 87 20.43 3.84 -7.75
N LEU A 88 20.16 4.36 -6.56
CA LEU A 88 21.15 5.10 -5.77
C LEU A 88 22.37 4.21 -5.46
N ARG A 89 22.17 2.95 -5.08
CA ARG A 89 23.29 2.01 -4.87
C ARG A 89 24.14 1.83 -6.12
N GLN A 90 23.52 1.72 -7.30
CA GLN A 90 24.23 1.50 -8.56
C GLN A 90 25.04 2.71 -9.01
N PHE A 91 24.54 3.92 -8.76
CA PHE A 91 25.10 5.15 -9.32
C PHE A 91 25.69 6.13 -8.28
N ALA A 92 25.69 5.81 -6.99
CA ALA A 92 26.21 6.68 -5.92
C ALA A 92 27.68 7.08 -6.11
N THR A 93 28.47 6.22 -6.77
CA THR A 93 29.89 6.45 -7.08
C THR A 93 30.13 6.82 -8.55
N ASP A 94 29.07 6.99 -9.36
CA ASP A 94 29.23 7.38 -10.77
C ASP A 94 29.54 8.89 -10.87
N PRO A 95 30.70 9.28 -11.45
CA PRO A 95 31.05 10.68 -11.64
C PRO A 95 30.04 11.47 -12.48
N ALA A 96 29.27 10.80 -13.36
CA ALA A 96 28.24 11.44 -14.17
C ALA A 96 27.08 12.00 -13.34
N TRP A 97 26.93 11.58 -12.08
CA TRP A 97 25.86 11.98 -11.16
C TRP A 97 26.36 12.63 -9.85
N GLY A 98 27.61 13.10 -9.82
CA GLY A 98 28.15 13.86 -8.69
C GLY A 98 28.74 12.99 -7.56
N GLY A 99 29.35 11.86 -7.93
CA GLY A 99 29.88 10.82 -7.04
C GLY A 99 30.39 11.30 -5.67
N LEU A 100 29.78 10.77 -4.60
CA LEU A 100 30.28 10.90 -3.24
C LEU A 100 31.53 10.02 -3.13
N GLN A 101 32.72 10.61 -3.28
CA GLN A 101 33.92 9.94 -2.81
C GLN A 101 33.82 9.83 -1.29
N ALA A 102 33.65 8.60 -0.80
CA ALA A 102 33.97 8.29 0.57
C ALA A 102 35.44 8.65 0.76
N LYS A 103 35.70 9.65 1.61
CA LYS A 103 37.05 9.86 2.14
C LYS A 103 37.35 8.65 3.01
N ASP A 104 38.28 7.82 2.58
CA ASP A 104 38.94 6.85 3.45
C ASP A 104 39.60 7.65 4.59
N GLU A 105 39.21 7.38 5.84
CA GLU A 105 39.86 7.89 7.05
C GLU A 105 40.92 6.88 7.52
N ASP A 106 42.10 7.41 7.86
CA ASP A 106 43.38 6.73 8.20
C ASP A 106 43.33 5.75 9.39
#